data_AF-X1MTA0-F1
#
_entry.id   AF-X1MTA0-F1
#
_cell.length_a   1.000
_cell.length_b   1.000
_cell.length_c   1.000
_cell.angle_alpha   90.00
_cell.angle_beta   90.00
_cell.angle_gamma   90.00
#
_symmetry.space_group_name_H-M   'P 1'
#
loop_
_entity.id
_entity.type
_entity.pdbx_description
1 polymer ?
#
loop_
_entity_poly.entity_id
_entity_poly.type
_entity_poly.pdbx_seq_one_letter_code
_entity_poly.pdbx_strand_id
1 'polypeptide(L)'
;LITIAQKTINYEKYPVIDEVFRRTGLLIAGDTCFETDIDSSKSYFSDIGYDTITIRPSQIDQGQPFIDSVNKYLNQGEILTSYFGHGGPDGWMNGYDTTQVKDLTNSNRLPVVLSNACLTAMFQWDHPFYRTHSYTCGTCLGEFFLFNPNGGAVAFWGATTYSFMPNYKRVLKMLLRYQHWILGEFTYIQGSTGNMWCLLGDPALDLGDYTAFPDLPDLVVRPQGTDISPLAPYPYPSTNDVIPIEAKIWNIGGTPAYDVDVKFEVVCEE
;
A
#
# COMPACT_ATOMS: atom_id res chain seq x y z
N LEU A 1 16.03 5.23 -15.24
CA LEU A 1 15.86 6.56 -14.60
C LEU A 1 14.72 7.36 -15.23
N ILE A 2 14.76 7.68 -16.52
CA ILE A 2 13.70 8.48 -17.20
C ILE A 2 12.30 7.88 -16.99
N THR A 3 12.16 6.56 -17.17
CA THR A 3 10.89 5.85 -16.94
C THR A 3 10.34 6.08 -15.53
N ILE A 4 11.18 5.94 -14.50
CA ILE A 4 10.76 6.08 -13.09
C ILE A 4 10.31 7.52 -12.82
N ALA A 5 11.12 8.50 -13.24
CA ALA A 5 10.77 9.91 -13.07
C ALA A 5 9.45 10.27 -13.77
N GLN A 6 9.24 9.78 -14.99
CA GLN A 6 8.01 10.02 -15.74
C GLN A 6 6.79 9.39 -15.06
N LYS A 7 6.93 8.18 -14.49
CA LYS A 7 5.86 7.53 -13.72
C LYS A 7 5.44 8.38 -12.52
N THR A 8 6.40 8.85 -11.71
CA THR A 8 6.13 9.74 -10.56
C THR A 8 5.44 11.03 -11.02
N ILE A 9 6.00 11.71 -12.03
CA ILE A 9 5.42 12.95 -12.57
C ILE A 9 3.98 12.72 -13.04
N ASN A 10 3.74 11.63 -13.79
CA ASN A 10 2.39 11.31 -14.27
C ASN A 10 1.45 11.01 -13.11
N TYR A 11 1.90 10.26 -12.11
CA TYR A 11 1.09 9.89 -10.95
C TYR A 11 0.61 11.12 -10.17
N GLU A 12 1.48 12.12 -9.99
CA GLU A 12 1.20 13.29 -9.16
C GLU A 12 0.65 14.50 -9.92
N LYS A 13 1.08 14.72 -11.17
CA LYS A 13 0.68 15.90 -11.98
C LYS A 13 -0.42 15.60 -12.99
N TYR A 14 -0.54 14.34 -13.41
CA TYR A 14 -1.51 13.90 -14.41
C TYR A 14 -2.24 12.64 -13.96
N PRO A 15 -2.81 12.65 -12.76
CA PRO A 15 -3.37 11.48 -12.11
C PRO A 15 -4.50 10.88 -12.93
N VAL A 16 -4.54 9.55 -13.00
CA VAL A 16 -5.74 8.85 -13.47
C VAL A 16 -6.81 8.97 -12.40
N ILE A 17 -7.89 9.70 -12.73
CA ILE A 17 -9.07 9.87 -11.87
C ILE A 17 -10.05 8.74 -12.21
N ASP A 18 -9.80 7.57 -11.66
CA ASP A 18 -10.61 6.36 -11.79
C ASP A 18 -10.86 5.86 -10.38
N GLU A 19 -12.11 5.95 -9.91
CA GLU A 19 -12.48 5.65 -8.52
C GLU A 19 -12.12 4.22 -8.13
N VAL A 20 -12.19 3.26 -9.07
CA VAL A 20 -11.84 1.87 -8.80
C VAL A 20 -10.34 1.77 -8.52
N PHE A 21 -9.49 2.31 -9.40
CA PHE A 21 -8.04 2.33 -9.20
C PHE A 21 -7.65 3.03 -7.91
N ARG A 22 -8.19 4.23 -7.63
CA ARG A 22 -7.79 5.05 -6.48
C ARG A 22 -8.31 4.54 -5.14
N ARG A 23 -9.37 3.72 -5.13
CA ARG A 23 -10.04 3.30 -3.88
C ARG A 23 -10.08 1.78 -3.68
N THR A 24 -9.28 1.01 -4.43
CA THR A 24 -9.21 -0.45 -4.30
C THR A 24 -7.80 -0.91 -3.99
N GLY A 25 -7.65 -1.79 -2.99
CA GLY A 25 -6.40 -2.49 -2.70
C GLY A 25 -6.38 -3.92 -3.25
N LEU A 26 -5.26 -4.35 -3.81
CA LEU A 26 -5.02 -5.76 -4.18
C LEU A 26 -4.22 -6.46 -3.07
N LEU A 27 -4.79 -7.51 -2.48
CA LEU A 27 -4.14 -8.32 -1.44
C LEU A 27 -3.88 -9.74 -1.97
N ILE A 28 -2.62 -10.16 -1.95
CA ILE A 28 -2.18 -11.43 -2.57
C ILE A 28 -1.50 -12.30 -1.51
N ALA A 29 -2.03 -13.50 -1.28
CA ALA A 29 -1.34 -14.53 -0.48
C ALA A 29 -0.56 -15.48 -1.41
N GLY A 30 0.72 -15.70 -1.11
CA GLY A 30 1.57 -16.64 -1.84
C GLY A 30 1.34 -18.10 -1.44
N ASP A 31 0.86 -18.34 -0.23
CA ASP A 31 0.46 -19.66 0.28
C ASP A 31 -0.70 -19.47 1.27
N THR A 32 -1.46 -20.53 1.50
CA THR A 32 -2.57 -20.64 2.45
C THR A 32 -2.23 -20.13 3.86
N CYS A 33 -0.98 -20.28 4.31
CA CYS A 33 -0.55 -19.80 5.62
C CYS A 33 -0.57 -18.26 5.76
N PHE A 34 -0.55 -17.52 4.64
CA PHE A 34 -0.59 -16.06 4.60
C PHE A 34 -2.00 -15.49 4.40
N GLU A 35 -3.03 -16.33 4.26
CA GLU A 35 -4.40 -15.84 4.05
C GLU A 35 -4.96 -15.08 5.28
N THR A 36 -4.49 -15.40 6.48
CA THR A 36 -4.83 -14.64 7.70
C THR A 36 -4.28 -13.22 7.67
N ASP A 37 -3.18 -12.98 6.96
CA ASP A 37 -2.65 -11.62 6.75
C ASP A 37 -3.54 -10.83 5.79
N ILE A 38 -4.18 -11.48 4.81
CA ILE A 38 -5.21 -10.85 3.97
C ILE A 38 -6.38 -10.42 4.83
N ASP A 39 -6.95 -11.33 5.62
CA ASP A 39 -8.15 -11.06 6.43
C ASP A 39 -7.93 -9.92 7.42
N SER A 40 -6.80 -9.95 8.13
CA SER A 40 -6.45 -8.88 9.06
C SER A 40 -6.15 -7.55 8.37
N SER A 41 -5.71 -7.57 7.10
CA SER A 41 -5.39 -6.36 6.35
C SER A 41 -6.61 -5.69 5.71
N LYS A 42 -7.67 -6.44 5.37
CA LYS A 42 -8.89 -5.90 4.75
C LYS A 42 -9.48 -4.73 5.54
N SER A 43 -9.50 -4.84 6.86
CA SER A 43 -10.06 -3.81 7.74
C SER A 43 -9.38 -2.45 7.52
N TYR A 44 -8.06 -2.39 7.32
CA TYR A 44 -7.34 -1.13 7.10
C TYR A 44 -7.84 -0.34 5.89
N PHE A 45 -8.33 -1.04 4.85
CA PHE A 45 -8.92 -0.41 3.67
C PHE A 45 -10.37 -0.01 3.92
N SER A 46 -11.19 -0.92 4.45
CA SER A 46 -12.60 -0.61 4.69
C SER A 46 -12.80 0.49 5.74
N ASP A 47 -11.88 0.64 6.70
CA ASP A 47 -11.91 1.72 7.71
C ASP A 47 -11.83 3.12 7.09
N ILE A 48 -11.29 3.25 5.88
CA ILE A 48 -11.26 4.51 5.11
C ILE A 48 -12.15 4.47 3.87
N GLY A 49 -13.09 3.50 3.82
CA GLY A 49 -14.06 3.36 2.74
C GLY A 49 -13.45 2.92 1.41
N TYR A 50 -12.37 2.14 1.43
CA TYR A 50 -11.74 1.54 0.25
C TYR A 50 -12.15 0.07 0.12
N ASP A 51 -12.25 -0.39 -1.13
CA ASP A 51 -12.52 -1.79 -1.48
C ASP A 51 -11.24 -2.62 -1.48
N THR A 52 -11.40 -3.95 -1.47
CA THR A 52 -10.27 -4.89 -1.59
C THR A 52 -10.59 -6.02 -2.55
N ILE A 53 -9.61 -6.33 -3.40
CA ILE A 53 -9.55 -7.54 -4.21
C ILE A 53 -8.56 -8.49 -3.55
N THR A 54 -8.88 -9.79 -3.51
CA THR A 54 -8.00 -10.79 -2.90
C THR A 54 -7.67 -11.93 -3.84
N ILE A 55 -6.40 -12.35 -3.86
CA ILE A 55 -5.95 -13.59 -4.50
C ILE A 55 -5.50 -14.54 -3.39
N ARG A 56 -6.12 -15.72 -3.33
CA ARG A 56 -5.94 -16.72 -2.26
C ARG A 56 -5.66 -18.10 -2.83
N PRO A 57 -4.57 -18.76 -2.43
CA PRO A 57 -4.28 -20.14 -2.86
C PRO A 57 -5.35 -21.16 -2.47
N SER A 58 -6.20 -20.87 -1.47
CA SER A 58 -7.38 -21.69 -1.15
C SER A 58 -8.52 -21.57 -2.18
N GLN A 59 -8.49 -20.56 -3.04
CA GLN A 59 -9.55 -20.22 -4.00
C GLN A 59 -9.12 -20.35 -5.46
N ILE A 60 -7.81 -20.40 -5.72
CA ILE A 60 -7.25 -20.54 -7.06
C ILE A 60 -6.06 -21.51 -7.05
N ASP A 61 -5.98 -22.31 -8.09
CA ASP A 61 -4.87 -23.26 -8.29
C ASP A 61 -3.53 -22.52 -8.44
N GLN A 62 -2.45 -23.15 -7.95
CA GLN A 62 -1.08 -22.65 -8.09
C GLN A 62 -0.60 -22.69 -9.55
N GLY A 63 0.47 -21.96 -9.85
CA GLY A 63 1.06 -21.89 -11.19
C GLY A 63 0.28 -20.94 -12.11
N GLN A 64 -0.07 -21.38 -13.32
CA GLN A 64 -0.63 -20.49 -14.34
C GLN A 64 -1.91 -19.76 -13.90
N PRO A 65 -2.90 -20.39 -13.23
CA PRO A 65 -4.10 -19.68 -12.78
C PRO A 65 -3.78 -18.56 -11.78
N PHE A 66 -2.85 -18.80 -10.84
CA PHE A 66 -2.35 -17.77 -9.94
C PHE A 66 -1.69 -16.63 -10.72
N ILE A 67 -0.79 -16.94 -11.65
CA ILE A 67 -0.10 -15.97 -12.51
C ILE A 67 -1.10 -15.10 -13.29
N ASP A 68 -2.10 -15.73 -13.91
CA ASP A 68 -3.13 -15.06 -14.70
C ASP A 68 -3.96 -14.10 -13.83
N SER A 69 -4.29 -14.52 -12.61
CA SER A 69 -5.03 -13.69 -11.65
C SER A 69 -4.22 -12.47 -11.21
N VAL A 70 -2.94 -12.66 -10.87
CA VAL A 70 -2.04 -11.55 -10.49
C VAL A 70 -1.89 -10.59 -11.67
N ASN A 71 -1.63 -11.09 -12.88
CA ASN A 71 -1.53 -10.26 -14.08
C ASN A 71 -2.82 -9.52 -14.39
N LYS A 72 -3.98 -10.16 -14.23
CA LYS A 72 -5.28 -9.52 -14.45
C LYS A 72 -5.43 -8.30 -13.55
N TYR A 73 -5.28 -8.47 -12.24
CA TYR A 73 -5.53 -7.37 -11.29
C TYR A 73 -4.44 -6.31 -11.32
N LEU A 74 -3.17 -6.67 -11.53
CA LEU A 74 -2.12 -5.67 -11.76
C LEU A 74 -2.35 -4.87 -13.04
N ASN A 75 -2.87 -5.49 -14.12
CA ASN A 75 -3.21 -4.79 -15.36
C ASN A 75 -4.46 -3.93 -15.26
N GLN A 76 -5.43 -4.31 -14.44
CA GLN A 76 -6.57 -3.46 -14.07
C GLN A 76 -6.09 -2.19 -13.34
N GLY A 77 -5.12 -2.39 -12.44
CA GLY A 77 -4.42 -1.33 -11.72
C GLY A 77 -5.20 -0.91 -10.48
N GLU A 78 -4.53 -0.95 -9.33
CA GLU A 78 -5.08 -0.66 -8.00
C GLU A 78 -4.16 0.31 -7.25
N ILE A 79 -4.64 1.07 -6.26
CA ILE A 79 -3.84 2.10 -5.59
C ILE A 79 -2.66 1.47 -4.83
N LEU A 80 -2.92 0.33 -4.20
CA LEU A 80 -1.96 -0.40 -3.37
C LEU A 80 -2.07 -1.89 -3.65
N THR A 81 -0.95 -2.53 -3.95
CA THR A 81 -0.84 -3.99 -4.00
C THR A 81 0.00 -4.48 -2.83
N SER A 82 -0.51 -5.41 -2.04
CA SER A 82 0.22 -6.05 -0.95
C SER A 82 0.34 -7.55 -1.18
N TYR A 83 1.57 -8.02 -1.33
CA TYR A 83 1.89 -9.44 -1.40
C TYR A 83 2.37 -9.95 -0.04
N PHE A 84 1.89 -11.13 0.36
CA PHE A 84 2.27 -11.85 1.57
C PHE A 84 2.73 -13.25 1.21
N GLY A 85 4.03 -13.54 1.34
CA GLY A 85 4.50 -14.88 1.01
C GLY A 85 6.01 -15.06 0.97
N HIS A 86 6.40 -16.17 0.35
CA HIS A 86 7.78 -16.42 0.00
C HIS A 86 8.16 -15.69 -1.28
N GLY A 87 9.44 -15.37 -1.42
CA GLY A 87 9.98 -14.78 -2.63
C GLY A 87 11.48 -14.86 -2.68
N GLY A 88 12.01 -14.44 -3.82
CA GLY A 88 13.42 -14.29 -4.07
C GLY A 88 13.68 -13.03 -4.90
N PRO A 89 14.95 -12.83 -5.31
CA PRO A 89 15.33 -11.67 -6.11
C PRO A 89 14.53 -11.53 -7.41
N ASP A 90 14.07 -12.63 -8.00
CA ASP A 90 13.42 -12.67 -9.30
C ASP A 90 11.89 -12.79 -9.24
N GLY A 91 11.29 -13.07 -8.09
CA GLY A 91 9.85 -13.35 -8.07
C GLY A 91 9.24 -13.64 -6.72
N TRP A 92 7.91 -13.68 -6.76
CA TRP A 92 7.05 -14.22 -5.72
C TRP A 92 6.87 -15.73 -5.92
N MET A 93 6.36 -16.40 -4.89
CA MET A 93 5.96 -17.81 -4.98
C MET A 93 4.88 -18.02 -6.08
N ASN A 94 4.67 -19.29 -6.46
CA ASN A 94 3.72 -19.72 -7.50
C ASN A 94 4.06 -19.27 -8.93
N GLY A 95 5.33 -18.94 -9.18
CA GLY A 95 5.84 -18.69 -10.53
C GLY A 95 5.55 -17.29 -11.06
N TYR A 96 5.17 -16.34 -10.20
CA TYR A 96 5.06 -14.93 -10.60
C TYR A 96 6.40 -14.24 -10.47
N ASP A 97 7.08 -14.00 -11.58
CA ASP A 97 8.46 -13.52 -11.62
C ASP A 97 8.64 -12.30 -12.55
N THR A 98 9.90 -11.88 -12.71
CA THR A 98 10.28 -10.73 -13.55
C THR A 98 9.78 -10.81 -15.00
N THR A 99 9.54 -12.01 -15.53
CA THR A 99 9.00 -12.20 -16.89
C THR A 99 7.56 -11.72 -16.97
N GLN A 100 6.71 -12.07 -16.00
CA GLN A 100 5.34 -11.56 -15.94
C GLN A 100 5.30 -10.04 -15.74
N VAL A 101 6.19 -9.51 -14.88
CA VAL A 101 6.23 -8.06 -14.58
C VAL A 101 6.60 -7.23 -15.81
N LYS A 102 7.48 -7.74 -16.69
CA LYS A 102 7.83 -7.08 -17.96
C LYS A 102 6.64 -6.95 -18.91
N ASP A 103 5.70 -7.87 -18.84
CA ASP A 103 4.53 -7.94 -19.72
C ASP A 103 3.33 -7.15 -19.17
N LEU A 104 3.45 -6.51 -18.01
CA LEU A 104 2.42 -5.62 -17.48
C LEU A 104 2.22 -4.39 -18.39
N THR A 105 0.95 -4.02 -18.57
CA THR A 105 0.44 -2.99 -19.48
C THR A 105 -0.58 -2.06 -18.81
N ASN A 106 -0.61 -1.99 -17.47
CA ASN A 106 -1.48 -1.09 -16.69
C ASN A 106 -1.26 0.41 -16.93
N SER A 107 -0.33 0.80 -17.82
CA SER A 107 -0.16 2.18 -18.28
C SER A 107 0.05 3.14 -17.10
N ASN A 108 -0.83 4.12 -16.90
CA ASN A 108 -0.76 5.08 -15.79
C ASN A 108 -1.52 4.65 -14.52
N ARG A 109 -2.16 3.48 -14.50
CA ARG A 109 -2.79 2.91 -13.28
C ARG A 109 -1.76 2.11 -12.48
N LEU A 110 -0.77 2.83 -11.95
CA LEU A 110 0.41 2.26 -11.35
C LEU A 110 0.22 2.08 -9.83
N PRO A 111 0.16 0.85 -9.29
CA PRO A 111 0.12 0.65 -7.85
C PRO A 111 1.41 1.11 -7.17
N VAL A 112 1.31 1.42 -5.88
CA VAL A 112 2.41 1.18 -4.95
C VAL A 112 2.38 -0.31 -4.58
N VAL A 113 3.51 -1.00 -4.74
CA VAL A 113 3.62 -2.42 -4.42
C VAL A 113 4.36 -2.59 -3.11
N LEU A 114 3.70 -3.20 -2.13
CA LEU A 114 4.29 -3.64 -0.88
C LEU A 114 4.49 -5.15 -0.96
N SER A 115 5.73 -5.62 -0.94
CA SER A 115 6.08 -7.01 -1.18
C SER A 115 6.62 -7.66 0.08
N ASN A 116 5.75 -8.24 0.93
CA ASN A 116 6.17 -8.98 2.12
C ASN A 116 6.81 -10.34 1.76
N ALA A 117 8.04 -10.30 1.24
CA ALA A 117 8.78 -11.46 0.79
C ALA A 117 10.29 -11.18 0.79
N CYS A 118 11.08 -12.23 0.97
CA CYS A 118 12.54 -12.13 1.00
C CYS A 118 13.11 -11.63 -0.33
N LEU A 119 14.13 -10.76 -0.25
CA LEU A 119 15.02 -10.40 -1.35
C LEU A 119 14.38 -9.75 -2.59
N THR A 120 13.07 -9.44 -2.60
CA THR A 120 12.40 -8.88 -3.78
C THR A 120 12.86 -7.48 -4.16
N ALA A 121 13.59 -6.79 -3.27
CA ALA A 121 14.25 -5.51 -3.51
C ALA A 121 15.79 -5.62 -3.39
N MET A 122 16.39 -6.78 -3.63
CA MET A 122 17.85 -7.00 -3.57
C MET A 122 18.57 -6.38 -4.79
N PHE A 123 18.69 -5.04 -4.81
CA PHE A 123 19.37 -4.31 -5.89
C PHE A 123 20.91 -4.41 -5.84
N GLN A 124 21.47 -4.84 -4.71
CA GLN A 124 22.93 -4.93 -4.48
C GLN A 124 23.55 -6.27 -4.93
N TRP A 125 23.00 -6.87 -5.99
CA TRP A 125 23.39 -8.19 -6.51
C TRP A 125 24.85 -8.28 -6.97
N ASP A 126 25.43 -7.15 -7.42
CA ASP A 126 26.81 -7.07 -7.91
C ASP A 126 27.86 -6.94 -6.80
N HIS A 127 27.41 -6.69 -5.56
CA HIS A 127 28.28 -6.52 -4.41
C HIS A 127 29.00 -7.84 -4.05
N PRO A 128 30.33 -7.83 -3.81
CA PRO A 128 31.12 -9.06 -3.62
C PRO A 128 30.61 -10.03 -2.56
N PHE A 129 30.00 -9.51 -1.48
CA PHE A 129 29.38 -10.33 -0.43
C PHE A 129 28.26 -11.25 -0.95
N TYR A 130 27.53 -10.81 -1.97
CA TYR A 130 26.39 -11.56 -2.52
C TYR A 130 26.75 -12.42 -3.73
N ARG A 131 27.95 -12.25 -4.33
CA ARG A 131 28.43 -13.02 -5.49
C ARG A 131 28.58 -14.53 -5.22
N THR A 132 28.64 -14.95 -3.96
CA THR A 132 28.71 -16.36 -3.57
C THR A 132 27.34 -17.01 -3.39
N HIS A 133 26.25 -16.23 -3.45
CA HIS A 133 24.90 -16.76 -3.38
C HIS A 133 24.45 -17.19 -4.78
N SER A 134 23.64 -18.26 -4.86
CA SER A 134 23.18 -18.86 -6.13
C SER A 134 22.22 -17.98 -6.95
N TYR A 135 22.05 -16.71 -6.60
CA TYR A 135 21.16 -15.78 -7.28
C TYR A 135 21.89 -15.17 -8.49
N THR A 136 21.42 -15.47 -9.69
CA THR A 136 21.98 -14.95 -10.96
C THR A 136 21.27 -13.69 -11.46
N CYS A 137 20.47 -13.07 -10.58
CA CYS A 137 19.55 -12.00 -10.95
C CYS A 137 20.30 -10.65 -11.02
N GLY A 138 20.52 -10.13 -12.23
CA GLY A 138 21.17 -8.83 -12.44
C GLY A 138 20.23 -7.62 -12.24
N THR A 139 18.97 -7.85 -11.86
CA THR A 139 17.94 -6.83 -11.64
C THR A 139 16.81 -7.46 -10.85
N CYS A 140 16.52 -7.00 -9.63
CA CYS A 140 15.53 -7.64 -8.77
C CYS A 140 14.07 -7.36 -9.20
N LEU A 141 13.12 -8.11 -8.62
CA LEU A 141 11.68 -8.00 -8.89
C LEU A 141 11.19 -6.56 -8.76
N GLY A 142 11.55 -5.88 -7.67
CA GLY A 142 11.18 -4.49 -7.43
C GLY A 142 11.71 -3.54 -8.50
N GLU A 143 12.94 -3.74 -8.97
CA GLU A 143 13.50 -2.97 -10.08
C GLU A 143 12.72 -3.20 -11.39
N PHE A 144 12.29 -4.43 -11.68
CA PHE A 144 11.46 -4.71 -12.86
C PHE A 144 10.10 -4.00 -12.83
N PHE A 145 9.45 -3.95 -11.67
CA PHE A 145 8.21 -3.19 -11.48
C PHE A 145 8.39 -1.71 -11.83
N LEU A 146 9.53 -1.12 -11.46
CA LEU A 146 9.81 0.29 -11.73
C LEU A 146 10.26 0.54 -13.18
N PHE A 147 11.07 -0.36 -13.75
CA PHE A 147 11.66 -0.16 -15.07
C PHE A 147 10.73 -0.47 -16.25
N ASN A 148 9.62 -1.20 -16.05
CA ASN A 148 8.67 -1.45 -17.12
C ASN A 148 8.08 -0.12 -17.65
N PRO A 149 8.28 0.25 -18.93
CA PRO A 149 7.77 1.51 -19.50
C PRO A 149 6.26 1.48 -19.81
N ASN A 150 5.66 0.30 -19.92
CA ASN A 150 4.25 0.13 -20.30
C ASN A 150 3.33 -0.08 -19.09
N GLY A 151 3.88 -0.20 -17.89
CA GLY A 151 3.13 -0.57 -16.69
C GLY A 151 4.06 -0.83 -15.51
N GLY A 152 3.67 -1.77 -14.65
CA GLY A 152 4.39 -2.10 -13.41
C GLY A 152 3.89 -1.27 -12.25
N ALA A 153 4.80 -0.66 -11.48
CA ALA A 153 4.50 0.11 -10.28
C ALA A 153 5.07 1.53 -10.34
N VAL A 154 4.52 2.44 -9.53
CA VAL A 154 5.08 3.78 -9.31
C VAL A 154 6.13 3.76 -8.20
N ALA A 155 5.94 2.89 -7.21
CA ALA A 155 6.90 2.62 -6.16
C ALA A 155 6.81 1.14 -5.73
N PHE A 156 7.92 0.62 -5.23
CA PHE A 156 8.01 -0.75 -4.74
C PHE A 156 8.72 -0.76 -3.38
N TRP A 157 8.10 -1.35 -2.38
CA TRP A 157 8.66 -1.52 -1.05
C TRP A 157 8.85 -3.01 -0.75
N GLY A 158 10.09 -3.44 -0.57
CA GLY A 158 10.44 -4.86 -0.44
C GLY A 158 11.74 -5.09 0.32
N ALA A 159 12.05 -6.35 0.57
CA ALA A 159 13.23 -6.72 1.34
C ALA A 159 14.50 -6.77 0.49
N THR A 160 15.59 -6.19 0.99
CA THR A 160 16.92 -6.23 0.36
C THR A 160 17.72 -7.46 0.80
N THR A 161 17.26 -8.18 1.82
CA THR A 161 17.89 -9.36 2.41
C THR A 161 16.82 -10.40 2.78
N TYR A 162 17.21 -11.52 3.40
CA TYR A 162 16.26 -12.41 4.05
C TYR A 162 15.51 -11.65 5.15
N SER A 163 14.19 -11.64 5.05
CA SER A 163 13.34 -10.87 5.93
C SER A 163 12.43 -11.77 6.75
N PHE A 164 12.24 -11.39 8.01
CA PHE A 164 11.14 -11.87 8.82
C PHE A 164 10.45 -10.64 9.37
N MET A 165 9.19 -10.41 8.98
CA MET A 165 8.50 -9.18 9.35
C MET A 165 7.20 -9.47 10.12
N PRO A 166 7.28 -9.60 11.46
CA PRO A 166 6.08 -9.81 12.28
C PRO A 166 5.12 -8.60 12.25
N ASN A 167 5.59 -7.43 11.79
CA ASN A 167 4.86 -6.16 11.84
C ASN A 167 4.53 -5.57 10.46
N TYR A 168 4.52 -6.34 9.37
CA TYR A 168 4.15 -5.81 8.03
C TYR A 168 2.82 -5.05 8.04
N LYS A 169 1.85 -5.54 8.82
CA LYS A 169 0.55 -4.91 9.07
C LYS A 169 0.63 -3.47 9.60
N ARG A 170 1.72 -3.11 10.29
CA ARG A 170 1.95 -1.75 10.75
C ARG A 170 2.10 -0.79 9.59
N VAL A 171 2.73 -1.19 8.48
CA VAL A 171 2.89 -0.35 7.28
C VAL A 171 1.54 0.00 6.69
N LEU A 172 0.69 -1.01 6.46
CA LEU A 172 -0.68 -0.81 6.00
C LEU A 172 -1.49 0.07 6.96
N LYS A 173 -1.34 -0.15 8.27
CA LYS A 173 -1.98 0.70 9.29
C LYS A 173 -1.52 2.16 9.21
N MET A 174 -0.22 2.41 9.01
CA MET A 174 0.32 3.78 8.86
C MET A 174 -0.21 4.46 7.59
N LEU A 175 -0.15 3.76 6.46
CA LEU A 175 -0.60 4.28 5.17
C LEU A 175 -2.10 4.56 5.16
N LEU A 176 -2.92 3.64 5.66
CA LEU A 176 -4.37 3.70 5.48
C LEU A 176 -5.09 4.31 6.68
N ARG A 177 -4.94 3.74 7.90
CA ARG A 177 -5.65 4.26 9.08
C ARG A 177 -5.11 5.58 9.60
N TYR A 178 -3.79 5.72 9.62
CA TYR A 178 -3.16 6.97 10.07
C TYR A 178 -2.95 7.97 8.94
N GLN A 179 -3.19 7.56 7.69
CA GLN A 179 -3.14 8.40 6.49
C GLN A 179 -1.80 9.13 6.30
N HIS A 180 -0.70 8.44 6.62
CA HIS A 180 0.63 8.89 6.24
C HIS A 180 0.88 8.52 4.77
N TRP A 181 0.36 9.33 3.86
CA TRP A 181 0.36 9.02 2.42
C TRP A 181 1.66 9.34 1.70
N ILE A 182 2.55 10.13 2.32
CA ILE A 182 3.91 10.33 1.83
C ILE A 182 4.72 9.05 2.05
N LEU A 183 5.21 8.44 0.97
CA LEU A 183 5.80 7.10 1.04
C LEU A 183 7.02 7.01 1.98
N GLY A 184 7.83 8.07 2.04
CA GLY A 184 8.98 8.15 2.94
C GLY A 184 8.60 8.06 4.42
N GLU A 185 7.45 8.60 4.82
CA GLU A 185 7.03 8.64 6.23
C GLU A 185 6.74 7.24 6.77
N PHE A 186 6.04 6.39 6.01
CA PHE A 186 5.74 5.04 6.48
C PHE A 186 7.00 4.15 6.58
N THR A 187 8.04 4.43 5.79
CA THR A 187 9.31 3.68 5.85
C THR A 187 10.16 4.03 7.07
N TYR A 188 10.10 5.26 7.54
CA TYR A 188 10.88 5.75 8.69
C TYR A 188 10.42 5.14 10.03
N ILE A 189 9.17 4.68 10.11
CA ILE A 189 8.52 4.29 11.37
C ILE A 189 8.81 2.81 11.76
N GLN A 190 9.67 2.11 11.00
CA GLN A 190 9.85 0.65 11.12
C GLN A 190 10.82 0.13 12.20
N GLY A 191 11.47 1.01 12.97
CA GLY A 191 12.35 0.58 14.07
C GLY A 191 13.48 -0.36 13.63
N SER A 192 13.85 -1.34 14.46
CA SER A 192 15.04 -2.20 14.26
C SER A 192 14.97 -3.16 13.06
N THR A 193 13.80 -3.37 12.47
CA THR A 193 13.64 -4.19 11.24
C THR A 193 13.79 -3.38 9.95
N GLY A 194 13.86 -2.04 10.03
CA GLY A 194 13.98 -1.16 8.86
C GLY A 194 15.23 -1.42 8.01
N ASN A 195 16.29 -1.97 8.59
CA ASN A 195 17.55 -2.25 7.89
C ASN A 195 17.44 -3.37 6.83
N MET A 196 16.31 -4.08 6.76
CA MET A 196 16.07 -5.16 5.80
C MET A 196 15.20 -4.75 4.62
N TRP A 197 14.57 -3.58 4.67
CA TRP A 197 13.54 -3.16 3.73
C TRP A 197 13.91 -1.85 3.06
N CYS A 198 13.59 -1.71 1.78
CA CYS A 198 13.88 -0.50 1.02
C CYS A 198 12.67 -0.07 0.22
N LEU A 199 12.43 1.24 0.20
CA LEU A 199 11.54 1.87 -0.78
C LEU A 199 12.35 2.15 -2.03
N LEU A 200 11.97 1.51 -3.12
CA LEU A 200 12.42 1.81 -4.46
C LEU A 200 11.36 2.72 -5.10
N GLY A 201 11.72 3.96 -5.40
CA GLY A 201 10.80 4.99 -5.90
C GLY A 201 11.08 6.34 -5.26
N ASP A 202 10.20 7.31 -5.50
CA ASP A 202 10.30 8.63 -4.88
C ASP A 202 9.75 8.58 -3.43
N PRO A 203 10.57 8.83 -2.39
CA PRO A 203 10.08 8.89 -1.01
C PRO A 203 9.16 10.07 -0.74
N ALA A 204 9.15 11.11 -1.59
CA ALA A 204 8.23 12.23 -1.48
C ALA A 204 6.88 11.97 -2.17
N LEU A 205 6.73 10.83 -2.86
CA LEU A 205 5.48 10.51 -3.56
C LEU A 205 4.31 10.50 -2.57
N ASP A 206 3.26 11.21 -2.94
CA ASP A 206 2.00 11.23 -2.20
C ASP A 206 0.99 10.23 -2.80
N LEU A 207 0.61 9.22 -2.00
CA LEU A 207 -0.42 8.25 -2.37
C LEU A 207 -1.83 8.86 -2.34
N GLY A 208 -1.99 9.99 -1.65
CA GLY A 208 -3.26 10.62 -1.36
C GLY A 208 -4.05 11.11 -2.56
N ASP A 209 -5.36 11.28 -2.35
CA ASP A 209 -6.30 11.90 -3.30
C ASP A 209 -5.95 13.36 -3.61
N TYR A 210 -5.11 14.02 -2.79
CA TYR A 210 -4.59 15.36 -3.05
C TYR A 210 -3.98 15.51 -4.46
N THR A 211 -3.30 14.48 -4.97
CA THR A 211 -2.72 14.52 -6.31
C THR A 211 -3.80 14.65 -7.40
N ALA A 212 -4.98 14.06 -7.19
CA ALA A 212 -6.15 14.15 -8.08
C ALA A 212 -6.84 15.52 -8.05
N PHE A 213 -6.79 16.23 -6.92
CA PHE A 213 -7.51 17.50 -6.73
C PHE A 213 -6.65 18.57 -6.01
N PRO A 214 -5.54 19.03 -6.61
CA PRO A 214 -4.56 19.88 -5.93
C PRO A 214 -5.11 21.26 -5.50
N ASP A 215 -6.19 21.71 -6.15
CA ASP A 215 -6.82 23.01 -5.90
C ASP A 215 -8.03 22.93 -4.95
N LEU A 216 -8.30 21.77 -4.35
CA LEU A 216 -9.39 21.57 -3.39
C LEU A 216 -8.85 21.24 -1.99
N PRO A 217 -9.55 21.66 -0.92
CA PRO A 217 -9.32 21.08 0.40
C PRO A 217 -9.70 19.60 0.40
N ASP A 218 -8.93 18.79 1.12
CA ASP A 218 -9.21 17.37 1.34
C ASP A 218 -9.28 17.13 2.84
N LEU A 219 -10.50 16.92 3.33
CA LEU A 219 -10.79 16.90 4.75
C LEU A 219 -10.97 15.48 5.24
N VAL A 220 -10.29 15.15 6.33
CA VAL A 220 -10.39 13.83 6.91
C VAL A 220 -10.45 13.82 8.43
N VAL A 221 -11.21 12.84 8.92
CA VAL A 221 -11.24 12.43 10.32
C VAL A 221 -10.81 10.97 10.35
N ARG A 222 -9.73 10.65 11.07
CA ARG A 222 -9.19 9.29 11.03
C ARG A 222 -10.08 8.31 11.80
N PRO A 223 -10.22 7.07 11.32
CA PRO A 223 -11.17 6.10 11.87
C PRO A 223 -10.80 5.60 13.27
N GLN A 224 -11.72 4.81 13.85
CA GLN A 224 -11.54 4.07 15.12
C GLN A 224 -11.28 4.95 16.35
N GLY A 225 -11.86 6.15 16.41
CA GLY A 225 -11.70 7.06 17.56
C GLY A 225 -10.29 7.64 17.69
N THR A 226 -9.46 7.55 16.63
CA THR A 226 -8.11 8.14 16.63
C THR A 226 -8.19 9.66 16.79
N ASP A 227 -9.15 10.27 16.10
CA ASP A 227 -9.38 11.71 16.12
C ASP A 227 -10.67 12.10 16.85
N ILE A 228 -11.47 11.14 17.33
CA ILE A 228 -12.72 11.42 18.06
C ILE A 228 -12.62 10.80 19.44
N SER A 229 -12.78 11.60 20.50
CA SER A 229 -12.74 11.13 21.87
C SER A 229 -13.82 11.77 22.75
N PRO A 230 -14.37 11.05 23.76
CA PRO A 230 -15.29 11.64 24.71
C PRO A 230 -14.53 12.55 25.69
N LEU A 231 -15.13 13.69 26.02
CA LEU A 231 -14.66 14.60 27.05
C LEU A 231 -15.37 14.33 28.37
N ALA A 232 -14.84 14.90 29.46
CA ALA A 232 -15.42 14.77 30.80
C ALA A 232 -16.92 15.15 30.80
N PRO A 233 -17.78 14.42 31.52
CA PRO A 233 -17.45 13.52 32.64
C PRO A 233 -17.43 12.00 32.33
N TYR A 234 -17.06 11.58 31.10
CA TYR A 234 -16.82 10.16 30.76
C TYR A 234 -16.00 9.40 31.83
N PRO A 235 -16.26 8.11 32.15
CA PRO A 235 -17.14 7.14 31.48
C PRO A 235 -18.51 6.89 32.14
N TYR A 236 -19.00 7.76 33.04
CA TYR A 236 -20.23 7.51 33.80
C TYR A 236 -21.41 8.43 33.45
N PRO A 237 -21.78 8.62 32.16
CA PRO A 237 -22.96 9.40 31.81
C PRO A 237 -24.25 8.66 32.22
N SER A 238 -25.23 9.42 32.66
CA SER A 238 -26.60 8.99 32.95
C SER A 238 -27.54 9.26 31.77
N THR A 239 -28.75 8.67 31.82
CA THR A 239 -29.79 8.96 30.83
C THR A 239 -30.05 10.47 30.72
N ASN A 240 -30.05 10.99 29.49
CA ASN A 240 -30.16 12.41 29.12
C ASN A 240 -28.92 13.29 29.37
N ASP A 241 -27.78 12.71 29.76
CA ASP A 241 -26.54 13.48 29.82
C ASP A 241 -26.09 13.88 28.41
N VAL A 242 -25.59 15.11 28.30
CA VAL A 242 -24.86 15.56 27.12
C VAL A 242 -23.44 15.02 27.23
N ILE A 243 -23.04 14.17 26.29
CA ILE A 243 -21.67 13.64 26.20
C ILE A 243 -20.87 14.56 25.28
N PRO A 244 -20.02 15.47 25.81
CA PRO A 244 -19.15 16.26 24.95
C PRO A 244 -18.12 15.36 24.26
N ILE A 245 -17.81 15.66 23.01
CA ILE A 245 -16.75 14.99 22.24
C ILE A 245 -15.74 16.04 21.75
N GLU A 246 -14.50 15.62 21.61
CA GLU A 246 -13.48 16.32 20.82
C GLU A 246 -13.29 15.55 19.52
N ALA A 247 -13.26 16.27 18.40
CA ALA A 247 -13.00 15.71 17.08
C ALA A 247 -11.92 16.52 16.36
N LYS A 248 -10.91 15.85 15.82
CA LYS A 248 -9.86 16.47 15.00
C LYS A 248 -10.14 16.26 13.51
N ILE A 249 -10.24 17.36 12.78
CA ILE A 249 -10.39 17.36 11.33
C ILE A 249 -9.07 17.83 10.74
N TRP A 250 -8.51 17.03 9.84
CA TRP A 250 -7.28 17.33 9.13
C TRP A 250 -7.63 17.84 7.74
N ASN A 251 -6.97 18.90 7.29
CA ASN A 251 -6.92 19.23 5.88
C ASN A 251 -5.60 18.73 5.32
N ILE A 252 -5.67 17.66 4.55
CA ILE A 252 -4.52 17.05 3.87
C ILE A 252 -4.42 17.50 2.40
N GLY A 253 -5.34 18.36 1.96
CA GLY A 253 -5.28 19.03 0.67
C GLY A 253 -4.37 20.26 0.67
N GLY A 254 -4.00 20.73 -0.52
CA GLY A 254 -3.03 21.81 -0.71
C GLY A 254 -3.61 23.22 -0.59
N THR A 255 -4.93 23.34 -0.46
CA THR A 255 -5.63 24.62 -0.28
C THR A 255 -6.33 24.64 1.07
N PRO A 256 -6.28 25.75 1.84
CA PRO A 256 -7.00 25.86 3.10
C PRO A 256 -8.52 25.65 2.93
N ALA A 257 -9.13 24.94 3.87
CA ALA A 257 -10.57 24.86 4.00
C ALA A 257 -11.08 25.96 4.93
N TYR A 258 -12.10 26.70 4.50
CA TYR A 258 -12.79 27.70 5.31
C TYR A 258 -14.27 27.30 5.44
N ASP A 259 -14.93 27.72 6.53
CA ASP A 259 -16.37 27.53 6.74
C ASP A 259 -16.83 26.06 6.62
N VAL A 260 -16.04 25.14 7.20
CA VAL A 260 -16.33 23.70 7.16
C VAL A 260 -17.43 23.34 8.16
N ASP A 261 -18.58 22.91 7.63
CA ASP A 261 -19.65 22.30 8.43
C ASP A 261 -19.39 20.80 8.63
N VAL A 262 -19.21 20.38 9.89
CA VAL A 262 -19.08 18.96 10.25
C VAL A 262 -20.30 18.47 11.00
N LYS A 263 -20.90 17.39 10.49
CA LYS A 263 -22.06 16.72 11.09
C LYS A 263 -21.62 15.36 11.62
N PHE A 264 -21.99 15.07 12.87
CA PHE A 264 -21.77 13.78 13.50
C PHE A 264 -23.10 13.05 13.63
N GLU A 265 -23.10 11.76 13.30
CA GLU A 265 -24.20 10.84 13.58
C GLU A 265 -23.69 9.77 14.55
N VAL A 266 -24.46 9.53 15.62
CA VAL A 266 -24.16 8.45 16.56
C VAL A 266 -24.88 7.20 16.09
N VAL A 267 -24.12 6.22 15.62
CA VAL A 267 -24.65 4.89 15.27
C VAL A 267 -24.47 3.99 16.48
N CYS A 268 -25.56 3.64 17.15
CA CYS A 268 -25.56 2.62 18.19
C CYS A 268 -25.66 1.25 17.51
N GLU A 269 -24.63 0.41 17.63
CA GLU A 269 -24.78 -1.02 17.32
C GLU A 269 -25.57 -1.66 18.46
N GLU A 270 -26.68 -2.32 18.14
CA GLU A 270 -27.52 -3.07 19.09
C GLU A 270 -26.82 -4.31 19.66
#